data_AF-A6I2Z7-F1
#
_entry.id   AF-A6I2Z7-F1
#
_cell.length_a   1.000
_cell.length_b   1.000
_cell.length_c   1.000
_cell.angle_alpha   90.00
_cell.angle_beta   90.00
_cell.angle_gamma   90.00
#
_symmetry.space_group_name_H-M   'P 1'
#
loop_
_entity.id
_entity.type
_entity.pdbx_description
1 polymer ?
#
loop_
_entity_poly.entity_id
_entity_poly.type
_entity_poly.pdbx_seq_one_letter_code
_entity_poly.pdbx_strand_id
1 'polypeptide(L)'
;MGCTVSAEDKAAAERSKMIDKNLREDGEKAAREVKLLLLGAGESGKSTIVKQMKIIHEDGYSEEECRQYRAVVYSNTIQSIMAPCPALHGIGFQGLFQTTANVTEGPALKPWAQAPLT
;
A
#
# COMPACT_ATOMS: atom_id res chain seq x y z
N MET A 1 -17.81 -47.87 -45.82
CA MET A 1 -16.89 -47.15 -44.91
C MET A 1 -17.69 -46.09 -44.17
N GLY A 2 -18.36 -46.47 -43.08
CA GLY A 2 -19.14 -45.56 -42.26
C GLY A 2 -18.35 -45.23 -41.01
N CYS A 3 -17.57 -44.15 -41.03
CA CYS A 3 -17.01 -43.57 -39.81
C CYS A 3 -18.12 -42.78 -39.11
N THR A 4 -18.78 -43.42 -38.15
CA THR A 4 -19.55 -42.71 -37.13
C THR A 4 -18.55 -42.01 -36.21
N VAL A 5 -18.19 -40.77 -36.52
CA VAL A 5 -17.51 -39.90 -35.55
C VAL A 5 -18.41 -39.86 -34.32
N SER A 6 -17.95 -40.40 -33.18
CA SER A 6 -18.72 -40.40 -31.93
C SER A 6 -19.11 -38.95 -31.60
N ALA A 7 -20.25 -38.74 -30.94
CA ALA A 7 -20.64 -37.42 -30.46
C ALA A 7 -19.55 -36.80 -29.57
N GLU A 8 -18.77 -37.65 -28.88
CA GLU A 8 -17.65 -37.27 -28.03
C GLU A 8 -16.45 -36.76 -28.85
N ASP A 9 -16.15 -37.39 -29.98
CA ASP A 9 -15.07 -36.94 -30.88
C ASP A 9 -15.42 -35.61 -31.54
N LYS A 10 -16.70 -35.38 -31.89
CA LYS A 10 -17.17 -34.08 -32.38
C LYS A 10 -17.06 -33.00 -31.30
N ALA A 11 -17.44 -33.31 -30.06
CA ALA A 11 -17.32 -32.39 -28.95
C ALA A 11 -15.85 -32.09 -28.60
N ALA A 12 -14.96 -33.08 -28.69
CA ALA A 12 -13.52 -32.89 -28.54
C ALA A 12 -12.95 -32.00 -29.65
N ALA A 13 -13.32 -32.24 -30.91
CA ALA A 13 -12.88 -31.42 -32.03
C ALA A 13 -13.35 -29.96 -31.93
N GLU A 14 -14.60 -29.72 -31.50
CA GLU A 14 -15.11 -28.36 -31.27
C GLU A 14 -14.38 -27.66 -30.09
N ARG A 15 -14.09 -28.40 -29.01
CA ARG A 15 -13.25 -27.86 -27.91
C ARG A 15 -11.85 -27.49 -28.39
N SER A 16 -11.20 -28.35 -29.17
CA SER A 16 -9.87 -28.05 -29.73
C SER A 16 -9.91 -26.82 -30.64
N LYS A 17 -10.91 -26.70 -31.51
CA LYS A 17 -11.10 -25.50 -32.34
C LYS A 17 -11.28 -24.23 -31.51
N MET A 18 -12.03 -24.30 -30.40
CA MET A 18 -12.17 -23.15 -29.50
C MET A 18 -10.85 -22.79 -28.82
N ILE A 19 -10.05 -23.78 -28.41
CA ILE A 19 -8.72 -23.56 -27.83
C ILE A 19 -7.79 -22.89 -28.85
N ASP A 20 -7.73 -23.40 -30.09
CA ASP A 20 -6.89 -22.83 -31.15
C ASP A 20 -7.29 -21.39 -31.49
N LYS A 21 -8.60 -21.11 -31.47
CA LYS A 21 -9.11 -19.75 -31.66
C LYS A 21 -8.66 -18.82 -30.54
N ASN A 22 -8.80 -19.24 -29.29
CA ASN A 22 -8.36 -18.43 -28.14
C ASN A 22 -6.84 -18.20 -28.16
N LEU A 23 -6.05 -19.24 -28.47
CA LEU A 23 -4.60 -19.14 -28.59
C LEU A 23 -4.18 -18.14 -29.66
N ARG A 24 -4.88 -18.11 -30.81
CA ARG A 24 -4.61 -17.14 -31.87
C ARG A 24 -4.93 -15.72 -31.42
N GLU A 25 -6.08 -15.51 -30.77
CA GLU A 25 -6.48 -14.21 -30.25
C GLU A 25 -5.52 -13.68 -29.18
N ASP A 26 -5.08 -14.55 -28.27
CA ASP A 26 -4.11 -14.19 -27.23
C ASP A 26 -2.73 -13.92 -27.82
N GLY A 27 -2.33 -14.67 -28.86
CA GLY A 27 -1.10 -14.41 -29.62
C GLY A 27 -1.10 -13.05 -30.30
N GLU A 28 -2.22 -12.66 -30.93
CA GLU A 28 -2.37 -11.33 -31.54
C GLU A 28 -2.35 -10.20 -30.51
N LYS A 29 -2.98 -10.40 -29.33
CA LYS A 29 -2.93 -9.43 -28.23
C LYS A 29 -1.52 -9.28 -27.68
N ALA A 30 -0.83 -10.39 -27.42
CA ALA A 30 0.53 -10.38 -26.91
C ALA A 30 1.52 -9.74 -27.89
N ALA A 31 1.32 -9.93 -29.21
CA ALA A 31 2.15 -9.28 -30.23
C ALA A 31 1.98 -7.76 -30.29
N ARG A 32 0.83 -7.23 -29.83
CA ARG A 32 0.55 -5.79 -29.76
C ARG A 32 0.92 -5.18 -28.40
N GLU A 33 1.19 -6.01 -27.39
CA GLU A 33 1.53 -5.56 -26.04
C GLU A 33 2.98 -5.04 -26.00
N VAL A 34 3.18 -3.85 -25.41
CA VAL A 34 4.52 -3.28 -25.19
C VAL A 34 4.91 -3.51 -23.74
N LYS A 35 6.02 -4.23 -23.52
CA LYS A 35 6.53 -4.55 -22.18
C LYS A 35 7.63 -3.57 -21.78
N LEU A 36 7.45 -2.91 -20.64
CA LEU A 36 8.39 -1.94 -20.09
C LEU A 36 9.00 -2.49 -18.79
N LEU A 37 10.32 -2.32 -18.64
CA LEU A 37 11.05 -2.70 -17.42
C LEU A 37 11.57 -1.44 -16.73
N LEU A 38 11.20 -1.26 -15.46
CA LEU A 38 11.70 -0.16 -14.63
C LEU A 38 12.88 -0.65 -13.78
N LEU A 39 14.06 -0.04 -13.97
CA LEU A 39 15.28 -0.35 -13.22
C LEU A 39 15.64 0.79 -12.25
N GLY A 40 16.24 0.45 -11.12
CA GLY A 40 16.70 1.42 -10.11
C GLY A 40 17.00 0.77 -8.77
N ALA A 41 17.66 1.49 -7.87
CA ALA A 41 17.97 1.04 -6.51
C ALA A 41 16.71 0.70 -5.68
N GLY A 42 16.89 0.02 -4.53
CA GLY A 42 15.82 -0.13 -3.55
C GLY A 42 15.19 1.23 -3.22
N GLU A 43 13.87 1.27 -3.02
CA GLU A 43 13.13 2.48 -2.61
C GLU A 43 13.14 3.66 -3.60
N SER A 44 13.72 3.51 -4.80
CA SER A 44 13.81 4.56 -5.83
C SER A 44 12.47 5.02 -6.44
N GLY A 45 11.33 4.59 -5.90
CA GLY A 45 10.00 4.99 -6.38
C GLY A 45 9.46 4.23 -7.60
N LYS A 46 10.06 3.11 -8.01
CA LYS A 46 9.56 2.28 -9.13
C LYS A 46 8.09 1.90 -8.97
N SER A 47 7.71 1.46 -7.77
CA SER A 47 6.31 1.14 -7.45
C SER A 47 5.39 2.36 -7.53
N THR A 48 5.90 3.55 -7.24
CA THR A 48 5.14 4.81 -7.35
C THR A 48 4.84 5.14 -8.80
N ILE A 49 5.81 4.96 -9.71
CA ILE A 49 5.60 5.16 -11.16
C ILE A 49 4.50 4.23 -11.68
N VAL A 50 4.55 2.94 -11.32
CA VAL A 50 3.52 1.97 -11.73
C VAL A 50 2.15 2.35 -11.18
N LYS A 51 2.08 2.79 -9.91
CA LYS A 51 0.81 3.26 -9.31
C LYS A 51 0.26 4.50 -10.03
N GLN A 52 1.12 5.45 -10.39
CA GLN A 52 0.70 6.63 -11.16
C GLN A 52 0.25 6.26 -12.57
N MET A 53 0.90 5.29 -13.21
CA MET A 53 0.48 4.79 -14.52
C MET A 53 -0.96 4.27 -14.48
N LYS A 54 -1.30 3.50 -13.44
CA LYS A 54 -2.66 3.02 -13.18
C LYS A 54 -3.67 4.15 -12.98
N ILE A 55 -3.32 5.17 -12.19
CA ILE A 55 -4.20 6.33 -11.95
C ILE A 55 -4.53 7.10 -13.24
N ILE A 56 -3.55 7.23 -14.15
CA ILE A 56 -3.69 8.07 -15.35
C ILE A 56 -4.33 7.31 -16.52
N HIS A 57 -4.09 6.00 -16.65
CA HIS A 57 -4.45 5.22 -17.85
C HIS A 57 -5.52 4.14 -17.60
N GLU A 58 -5.86 3.85 -16.34
CA GLU A 58 -6.96 2.94 -15.97
C GLU A 58 -8.03 3.71 -15.19
N ASP A 59 -9.18 3.10 -14.93
CA ASP A 59 -10.30 3.69 -14.16
C ASP A 59 -10.02 3.83 -12.65
N GLY A 60 -8.75 3.90 -12.25
CA GLY A 60 -8.31 3.99 -10.86
C GLY A 60 -8.27 2.63 -10.13
N TYR A 61 -8.50 2.66 -8.81
CA TYR A 61 -8.43 1.47 -7.95
C TYR A 61 -9.82 0.99 -7.54
N SER A 62 -10.03 -0.33 -7.54
CA SER A 62 -11.28 -0.91 -7.04
C SER A 62 -11.37 -0.87 -5.51
N GLU A 63 -12.58 -1.03 -4.97
CA GLU A 63 -12.79 -1.05 -3.52
C GLU A 63 -12.03 -2.20 -2.84
N GLU A 64 -12.00 -3.37 -3.48
CA GLU A 64 -11.22 -4.54 -3.04
C GLU A 64 -9.72 -4.23 -2.94
N GLU A 65 -9.15 -3.57 -3.95
CA GLU A 65 -7.75 -3.17 -3.94
C GLU A 65 -7.47 -2.14 -2.85
N CYS A 66 -8.34 -1.14 -2.69
CA CYS A 66 -8.24 -0.17 -1.61
C CYS A 66 -8.27 -0.85 -0.23
N ARG A 67 -9.10 -1.87 -0.04
CA ARG A 67 -9.19 -2.63 1.21
C ARG A 67 -7.88 -3.37 1.51
N GLN A 68 -7.22 -3.93 0.50
CA GLN A 68 -5.90 -4.55 0.64
C GLN A 68 -4.82 -3.50 0.98
N TYR A 69 -4.86 -2.32 0.36
CA TYR A 69 -3.90 -1.26 0.66
C TYR A 69 -4.04 -0.69 2.08
N ARG A 70 -5.22 -0.75 2.71
CA ARG A 70 -5.41 -0.27 4.10
C ARG A 70 -4.44 -0.92 5.08
N ALA A 71 -4.25 -2.24 4.98
CA ALA A 71 -3.33 -2.96 5.87
C ALA A 71 -1.89 -2.47 5.69
N VAL A 72 -1.48 -2.19 4.45
CA VAL A 72 -0.15 -1.64 4.13
C VAL A 72 0.00 -0.23 4.71
N VAL A 73 -1.02 0.63 4.59
CA VAL A 73 -1.00 1.98 5.15
C VAL A 73 -0.86 1.95 6.67
N TYR A 74 -1.61 1.09 7.36
CA TYR A 74 -1.48 0.92 8.81
C TYR A 74 -0.09 0.43 9.19
N SER A 75 0.42 -0.60 8.52
CA SER A 75 1.76 -1.13 8.80
C SER A 75 2.84 -0.05 8.62
N ASN A 76 2.79 0.69 7.51
CA ASN A 76 3.75 1.76 7.24
C ASN A 76 3.65 2.90 8.25
N THR A 77 2.44 3.23 8.71
CA THR A 77 2.21 4.27 9.72
C THR A 77 2.84 3.87 11.05
N ILE A 78 2.57 2.65 11.51
CA ILE A 78 3.15 2.14 12.76
C ILE A 78 4.67 2.04 12.64
N GLN A 79 5.20 1.53 11.53
CA GLN A 79 6.65 1.47 11.28
C GLN A 79 7.29 2.87 11.28
N SER A 80 6.64 3.86 10.66
CA SER A 80 7.14 5.24 10.61
C SER A 80 7.16 5.90 11.99
N ILE A 81 6.21 5.55 12.87
CA ILE A 81 6.16 6.02 14.26
C ILE A 81 7.19 5.28 15.12
N MET A 82 7.39 3.98 14.90
CA MET A 82 8.33 3.17 15.68
C MET A 82 9.79 3.38 15.28
N ALA A 83 10.10 3.65 14.00
CA ALA A 83 11.47 3.75 13.52
C ALA A 83 12.32 4.82 14.27
N PRO A 84 11.78 6.01 14.60
CA PRO A 84 12.50 6.98 15.42
C PRO A 84 12.63 6.59 16.89
N CYS A 85 11.71 5.79 17.46
CA CYS A 85 11.65 5.56 18.91
C CYS A 85 12.93 4.93 19.50
N PRO A 86 13.52 3.86 18.94
CA PRO A 86 14.80 3.34 19.41
C PRO A 86 15.97 4.29 19.11
N ALA A 87 15.93 4.98 17.96
CA ALA A 87 16.96 5.94 17.60
C ALA A 87 17.01 7.08 18.62
N LEU A 88 15.86 7.64 19.01
CA LEU A 88 15.66 8.68 20.03
C LEU A 88 16.23 8.31 21.41
N HIS A 89 16.21 7.02 21.78
CA HIS A 89 16.86 6.54 23.00
C HIS A 89 18.40 6.50 22.88
N GLY A 90 18.93 6.24 21.68
CA GLY A 90 20.37 6.25 21.41
C GLY A 90 20.95 7.65 21.20
N ILE A 91 20.18 8.58 20.62
CA ILE A 91 20.59 9.98 20.39
C ILE A 91 20.26 10.89 21.58
N GLY A 92 20.52 10.47 22.82
CA GLY A 92 20.60 11.37 23.98
C GLY A 92 19.40 12.30 24.23
N PHE A 93 18.19 12.00 23.72
CA PHE A 93 17.00 12.85 23.85
C PHE A 93 16.32 12.65 25.22
N GLN A 94 17.12 12.48 26.27
CA GLN A 94 16.65 12.29 27.64
C GLN A 94 16.12 13.60 28.26
N GLY A 95 16.31 14.74 27.59
CA GLY A 95 15.99 16.07 28.12
C GLY A 95 14.59 16.65 27.82
N LEU A 96 13.81 16.09 26.89
CA LEU A 96 12.51 16.69 26.53
C LEU A 96 11.30 16.17 27.34
N PHE A 97 11.38 14.97 27.90
CA PHE A 97 10.27 14.42 28.69
C PHE A 97 10.27 14.81 30.17
N GLN A 98 11.37 15.37 30.70
CA GLN A 98 11.42 15.82 32.10
C GLN A 98 10.70 17.16 32.34
N THR A 99 10.48 17.99 31.31
CA THR A 99 9.87 19.33 31.51
C THR A 99 8.37 19.29 31.75
N THR A 100 7.65 18.22 31.38
CA THR A 100 6.20 18.11 31.67
C THR A 100 5.90 17.53 33.05
N ALA A 101 6.88 16.95 33.74
CA ALA A 101 6.70 16.41 35.10
C ALA A 101 6.78 17.49 36.20
N ASN A 102 7.27 18.69 35.88
CA ASN A 102 7.37 19.79 36.85
C ASN A 102 6.21 20.80 36.80
N VAL A 103 5.17 20.55 36.01
CA VAL A 103 3.98 21.42 35.92
C VAL A 103 2.92 21.07 36.99
N THR A 104 3.09 19.99 37.75
CA THR A 104 2.18 19.64 38.86
C THR A 104 2.51 20.34 40.18
N GLU A 105 3.64 21.03 40.28
CA GLU A 105 3.91 21.92 41.42
C GLU A 105 3.72 23.37 40.97
N GLY A 106 2.45 23.77 40.90
CA GLY A 106 2.09 25.17 40.80
C GLY A 106 2.73 25.96 41.95
N PRO A 107 3.21 27.20 41.72
CA PRO A 107 3.77 28.00 42.79
C PRO A 107 2.70 28.18 43.87
N ALA A 108 3.04 27.77 45.09
CA ALA A 108 2.21 27.96 46.27
C ALA A 108 1.56 29.36 46.25
N LEU A 109 0.23 29.39 46.14
CA LEU A 109 -0.58 30.59 46.28
C LEU A 109 -0.26 31.19 47.66
N LYS A 110 0.57 32.24 47.68
CA LYS A 110 0.93 32.94 48.92
C LYS A 110 -0.32 33.58 49.53
N PRO A 111 -0.58 33.40 50.84
CA PRO A 111 -1.70 34.03 51.52
C PRO A 111 -1.31 35.47 51.89
N TRP A 112 -1.57 36.42 51.01
CA TRP A 112 -1.47 37.85 51.33
C TRP A 112 -2.85 38.54 51.32
N ALA A 113 -3.92 37.74 51.52
CA ALA A 113 -5.27 38.21 51.84
C ALA A 113 -5.34 38.84 53.25
N GLN A 114 -4.51 39.85 53.51
CA GLN A 114 -4.62 40.78 54.65
C GLN A 114 -3.93 42.09 54.27
N ALA A 115 -4.68 42.98 53.62
CA ALA A 115 -4.42 44.42 53.66
C ALA A 115 -5.58 45.04 54.46
N PRO A 116 -5.33 45.70 55.61
CA PRO A 116 -6.38 46.42 56.32
C PRO A 116 -6.76 47.69 55.55
N LEU A 117 -8.06 47.88 55.37
CA LEU A 117 -8.67 49.14 54.92
C LEU A 117 -8.62 50.16 56.07
N THR A 118 -7.70 51.13 55.99
CA THR A 118 -7.82 52.51 56.50
C THR A 118 -6.78 53.38 55.82
#